data_AF-A0A7Z9R476-F1
#
_entry.id   AF-A0A7Z9R476-F1
#
_cell.length_a   1.000
_cell.length_b   1.000
_cell.length_c   1.000
_cell.angle_alpha   90.00
_cell.angle_beta   90.00
_cell.angle_gamma   90.00
#
_symmetry.space_group_name_H-M   'P 1'
#
loop_
_entity.id
_entity.type
_entity.pdbx_description
1 polymer ?
#
loop_
_entity_poly.entity_id
_entity_poly.type
_entity_poly.pdbx_seq_one_letter_code
_entity_poly.pdbx_strand_id
1 'polypeptide(L)'
;MAKKIKQKKSGMLKRQQQKRQKKMIRRRQSMPRRVPQQSNSPQQLQQLLGTLPTLAFEPELSDLSMGEAELKTLLEGDKTEVDILMELLTAEFISELDQRLAQLVEGNSEKSIKSILAKATRHQIANSEKIPYLSNPVLIAIFLKTRASVEGVELDLAGMPVAMEEFDRRNHDFIQELTEKIEGSEKDDRDVERAEELLEEEPPEERIPAIEDTVYNKFVELVPDEKREQVEEDLEVFLVDFQPPPVAEWDLDLVKHFMSKWFFENANPLEEDLESMRESLSSMFQFLADEELLPDGFLAAAEQYLQNS
;
A
#
# COMPACT_ATOMS: atom_id res chain seq x y z
N MET A 1 14.64 12.42 71.86
CA MET A 1 14.34 11.19 71.09
C MET A 1 13.72 11.59 69.75
N ALA A 2 14.33 11.20 68.62
CA ALA A 2 13.78 11.50 67.29
C ALA A 2 12.79 10.39 66.86
N LYS A 3 11.55 10.76 66.51
CA LYS A 3 10.54 9.81 66.00
C LYS A 3 10.74 9.60 64.50
N LYS A 4 11.08 8.38 64.08
CA LYS A 4 11.18 8.00 62.66
C LYS A 4 9.81 8.13 61.98
N ILE A 5 9.73 8.99 60.96
CA ILE A 5 8.54 9.16 60.13
C ILE A 5 8.45 7.95 59.17
N LYS A 6 7.30 7.26 59.14
CA LYS A 6 7.07 6.12 58.25
C LYS A 6 6.76 6.62 56.82
N GLN A 7 7.56 6.22 55.84
CA GLN A 7 7.26 6.44 54.42
C GLN A 7 5.95 5.73 54.02
N LYS A 8 5.14 6.36 53.17
CA LYS A 8 3.81 5.87 52.75
C LYS A 8 3.87 5.10 51.42
N LYS A 9 3.39 3.85 51.45
CA LYS A 9 2.53 3.19 50.45
C LYS A 9 2.84 3.21 48.92
N SER A 10 4.01 3.65 48.43
CA SER A 10 4.35 3.61 46.98
C SER A 10 4.05 2.27 46.29
N GLY A 11 4.47 1.14 46.88
CA GLY A 11 4.26 -0.19 46.30
C GLY A 11 2.80 -0.66 46.18
N MET A 12 1.82 0.04 46.78
CA MET A 12 0.40 -0.30 46.65
C MET A 12 -0.20 0.18 45.32
N LEU A 13 0.19 1.38 44.88
CA LEU A 13 -0.25 1.96 43.60
C LEU A 13 0.32 1.18 42.42
N LYS A 14 1.65 0.93 42.39
CA LYS A 14 2.28 0.09 41.36
C LYS A 14 1.63 -1.30 41.23
N ARG A 15 1.27 -1.93 42.36
CA ARG A 15 0.59 -3.25 42.36
C ARG A 15 -0.88 -3.19 41.93
N GLN A 16 -1.51 -2.02 41.95
CA GLN A 16 -2.86 -1.77 41.45
C GLN A 16 -2.85 -1.42 39.95
N GLN A 17 -1.86 -0.62 39.49
CA GLN A 17 -1.59 -0.32 38.07
C GLN A 17 -1.24 -1.60 37.30
N GLN A 18 -0.28 -2.41 37.76
CA GLN A 18 0.06 -3.70 37.13
C GLN A 18 -1.13 -4.67 37.05
N LYS A 19 -2.06 -4.62 38.02
CA LYS A 19 -3.31 -5.38 37.98
C LYS A 19 -4.32 -4.82 36.97
N ARG A 20 -4.34 -3.51 36.74
CA ARG A 20 -5.15 -2.87 35.69
C ARG A 20 -4.57 -3.18 34.30
N GLN A 21 -3.27 -2.95 34.07
CA GLN A 21 -2.59 -3.30 32.82
C GLN A 21 -2.75 -4.78 32.47
N LYS A 22 -2.44 -5.73 33.37
CA LYS A 22 -2.66 -7.18 33.09
C LYS A 22 -4.13 -7.56 32.86
N LYS A 23 -5.09 -6.80 33.38
CA LYS A 23 -6.54 -6.99 33.10
C LYS A 23 -6.96 -6.33 31.78
N MET A 24 -6.32 -5.23 31.38
CA MET A 24 -6.51 -4.56 30.10
C MET A 24 -5.91 -5.38 28.96
N ILE A 25 -4.66 -5.85 29.08
CA ILE A 25 -4.01 -6.73 28.10
C ILE A 25 -4.81 -8.01 27.91
N ARG A 26 -5.24 -8.66 29.01
CA ARG A 26 -6.14 -9.84 28.91
C ARG A 26 -7.48 -9.50 28.26
N ARG A 27 -8.02 -8.29 28.43
CA ARG A 27 -9.20 -7.83 27.70
C ARG A 27 -8.90 -7.56 26.22
N ARG A 28 -7.80 -6.90 25.86
CA ARG A 28 -7.36 -6.70 24.47
C ARG A 28 -7.13 -8.04 23.74
N GLN A 29 -6.64 -9.07 24.45
CA GLN A 29 -6.46 -10.44 23.94
C GLN A 29 -7.75 -11.29 23.92
N SER A 30 -8.70 -11.08 24.85
CA SER A 30 -9.95 -11.86 24.93
C SER A 30 -11.15 -11.19 24.27
N MET A 31 -11.06 -9.90 23.93
CA MET A 31 -12.02 -9.25 23.05
C MET A 31 -11.75 -9.77 21.64
N PRO A 32 -12.76 -10.31 20.94
CA PRO A 32 -12.59 -10.54 19.51
C PRO A 32 -12.23 -9.20 18.88
N ARG A 33 -11.09 -9.13 18.17
CA ARG A 33 -10.73 -7.95 17.36
C ARG A 33 -11.95 -7.64 16.49
N ARG A 34 -12.61 -6.51 16.75
CA ARG A 34 -13.64 -6.04 15.84
C ARG A 34 -12.90 -5.63 14.59
N VAL A 35 -12.95 -6.51 13.58
CA VAL A 35 -12.61 -6.16 12.20
C VAL A 35 -13.28 -4.82 11.92
N PRO A 36 -12.55 -3.82 11.37
CA PRO A 36 -13.17 -2.55 11.00
C PRO A 36 -14.44 -2.85 10.21
N GLN A 37 -15.50 -2.07 10.44
CA GLN A 37 -16.73 -2.22 9.67
C GLN A 37 -16.48 -1.66 8.26
N GLN A 38 -15.74 -2.44 7.47
CA GLN A 38 -15.32 -2.04 6.15
C GLN A 38 -16.54 -1.85 5.28
N SER A 39 -16.55 -0.73 4.56
CA SER A 39 -17.45 -0.49 3.44
C SER A 39 -17.19 -1.44 2.26
N ASN A 40 -16.09 -2.20 2.25
CA ASN A 40 -15.94 -3.47 1.51
C ASN A 40 -14.91 -4.41 2.21
N SER A 41 -15.28 -5.69 2.37
CA SER A 41 -14.39 -6.83 2.72
C SER A 41 -12.94 -6.73 2.15
N PRO A 42 -11.79 -7.16 2.74
CA PRO A 42 -10.60 -7.34 1.89
C PRO A 42 -10.84 -8.53 0.94
N GLN A 43 -11.59 -9.52 1.41
CA GLN A 43 -12.18 -10.60 0.64
C GLN A 43 -13.16 -10.08 -0.43
N GLN A 44 -13.90 -9.00 -0.15
CA GLN A 44 -14.81 -8.38 -1.11
C GLN A 44 -14.06 -7.54 -2.14
N LEU A 45 -12.95 -6.90 -1.78
CA LEU A 45 -12.03 -6.27 -2.73
C LEU A 45 -11.35 -7.32 -3.62
N GLN A 46 -10.88 -8.45 -3.05
CA GLN A 46 -10.38 -9.58 -3.83
C GLN A 46 -11.45 -10.17 -4.77
N GLN A 47 -12.70 -10.31 -4.30
CA GLN A 47 -13.83 -10.70 -5.15
C GLN A 47 -14.10 -9.66 -6.24
N LEU A 48 -14.07 -8.36 -5.94
CA LEU A 48 -14.25 -7.30 -6.93
C LEU A 48 -13.14 -7.32 -7.98
N LEU A 49 -11.88 -7.43 -7.58
CA LEU A 49 -10.74 -7.58 -8.49
C LEU A 49 -10.88 -8.86 -9.35
N GLY A 50 -11.29 -9.98 -8.76
CA GLY A 50 -11.60 -11.22 -9.48
C GLY A 50 -12.82 -11.10 -10.42
N THR A 51 -13.69 -10.11 -10.24
CA THR A 51 -14.78 -9.79 -11.19
C THR A 51 -14.39 -8.75 -12.26
N LEU A 52 -13.18 -8.17 -12.24
CA LEU A 52 -12.75 -7.28 -13.33
C LEU A 52 -12.88 -7.93 -14.73
N PRO A 53 -12.48 -9.20 -14.97
CA PRO A 53 -12.62 -9.84 -16.28
C PRO A 53 -14.05 -9.89 -16.81
N THR A 54 -15.07 -9.93 -15.94
CA THR A 54 -16.47 -9.99 -16.38
C THR A 54 -16.92 -8.71 -17.07
N LEU A 55 -16.20 -7.59 -16.89
CA LEU A 55 -16.49 -6.33 -17.55
C LEU A 55 -16.36 -6.43 -19.09
N ALA A 56 -15.52 -7.34 -19.61
CA ALA A 56 -15.36 -7.57 -21.06
C ALA A 56 -16.59 -8.19 -21.76
N PHE A 57 -17.59 -8.62 -20.98
CA PHE A 57 -18.86 -9.20 -21.43
C PHE A 57 -20.06 -8.26 -21.23
N GLU A 58 -19.85 -7.06 -20.68
CA GLU A 58 -20.90 -6.05 -20.59
C GLU A 58 -21.31 -5.59 -21.99
N PRO A 59 -22.60 -5.29 -22.24
CA PRO A 59 -23.10 -4.98 -23.60
C PRO A 59 -22.52 -3.68 -24.19
N GLU A 60 -21.95 -2.80 -23.38
CA GLU A 60 -21.21 -1.62 -23.84
C GLU A 60 -19.81 -1.99 -24.40
N LEU A 61 -19.27 -3.14 -23.99
CA LEU A 61 -17.95 -3.68 -24.37
C LEU A 61 -18.07 -4.99 -25.19
N SER A 62 -19.28 -5.48 -25.46
CA SER A 62 -19.51 -6.72 -26.21
C SER A 62 -18.90 -6.66 -27.61
N ASP A 63 -18.99 -5.47 -28.23
CA ASP A 63 -18.63 -5.22 -29.63
C ASP A 63 -17.18 -4.70 -29.77
N LEU A 64 -16.44 -4.59 -28.66
CA LEU A 64 -15.03 -4.17 -28.67
C LEU A 64 -14.14 -5.41 -28.83
N SER A 65 -13.35 -5.44 -29.91
CA SER A 65 -12.40 -6.52 -30.20
C SER A 65 -11.04 -5.97 -30.67
N MET A 66 -9.98 -6.72 -30.39
CA MET A 66 -8.60 -6.38 -30.76
C MET A 66 -8.28 -6.89 -32.18
N GLY A 67 -8.87 -6.25 -33.20
CA GLY A 67 -8.45 -6.39 -34.60
C GLY A 67 -8.34 -7.84 -35.10
N GLU A 68 -9.45 -8.58 -35.21
CA GLU A 68 -9.46 -10.03 -35.54
C GLU A 68 -8.60 -10.44 -36.76
N ALA A 69 -8.50 -9.59 -37.77
CA ALA A 69 -7.68 -9.85 -38.96
C ALA A 69 -6.18 -9.77 -38.68
N GLU A 70 -5.75 -8.81 -37.85
CA GLU A 70 -4.37 -8.63 -37.43
C GLU A 70 -3.97 -9.74 -36.45
N LEU A 71 -4.84 -10.05 -35.48
CA LEU A 71 -4.66 -11.18 -34.56
C LEU A 71 -4.44 -12.51 -35.30
N LYS A 72 -5.21 -12.79 -36.37
CA LYS A 72 -4.99 -13.98 -37.22
C LYS A 72 -3.57 -14.01 -37.82
N THR A 73 -3.12 -12.89 -38.40
CA THR A 73 -1.76 -12.83 -38.98
C THR A 73 -0.64 -12.91 -37.94
N LEU A 74 -0.90 -12.46 -36.72
CA LEU A 74 0.08 -12.50 -35.62
C LEU A 74 0.16 -13.88 -34.97
N LEU A 75 -0.95 -14.62 -34.86
CA LEU A 75 -1.00 -16.01 -34.38
C LEU A 75 -0.38 -17.03 -35.37
N GLU A 76 -0.26 -16.67 -36.65
CA GLU A 76 0.50 -17.46 -37.64
C GLU A 76 2.03 -17.26 -37.53
N GLY A 77 2.48 -16.30 -36.71
CA GLY A 77 3.89 -16.02 -36.43
C GLY A 77 4.42 -16.68 -35.16
N ASP A 78 5.75 -16.76 -35.05
CA ASP A 78 6.46 -17.31 -33.88
C ASP A 78 6.60 -16.26 -32.74
N LYS A 79 5.51 -15.52 -32.46
CA LYS A 79 5.45 -14.48 -31.42
C LYS A 79 4.68 -14.99 -30.19
N THR A 80 5.01 -14.48 -29.01
CA THR A 80 4.27 -14.86 -27.81
C THR A 80 2.93 -14.16 -27.71
N GLU A 81 2.00 -14.75 -26.96
CA GLU A 81 0.67 -14.18 -26.75
C GLU A 81 0.74 -12.83 -26.00
N VAL A 82 1.79 -12.60 -25.21
CA VAL A 82 2.13 -11.33 -24.57
C VAL A 82 2.56 -10.29 -25.59
N ASP A 83 3.46 -10.63 -26.52
CA ASP A 83 3.91 -9.72 -27.58
C ASP A 83 2.76 -9.35 -28.52
N ILE A 84 1.94 -10.34 -28.88
CA ILE A 84 0.75 -10.16 -29.72
C ILE A 84 -0.27 -9.24 -29.01
N LEU A 85 -0.51 -9.42 -27.70
CA LEU A 85 -1.34 -8.49 -26.92
C LEU A 85 -0.77 -7.07 -26.98
N MET A 86 0.53 -6.90 -26.71
CA MET A 86 1.17 -5.59 -26.66
C MET A 86 1.17 -4.88 -28.02
N GLU A 87 1.28 -5.62 -29.13
CA GLU A 87 1.15 -5.06 -30.48
C GLU A 87 -0.30 -4.64 -30.83
N LEU A 88 -1.30 -5.39 -30.33
CA LEU A 88 -2.73 -5.07 -30.54
C LEU A 88 -3.26 -3.97 -29.60
N LEU A 89 -2.53 -3.63 -28.54
CA LEU A 89 -2.84 -2.52 -27.63
C LEU A 89 -2.49 -1.15 -28.24
N THR A 90 -3.10 -0.84 -29.38
CA THR A 90 -2.92 0.44 -30.08
C THR A 90 -3.50 1.60 -29.28
N ALA A 91 -2.96 2.80 -29.48
CA ALA A 91 -3.47 4.02 -28.83
C ALA A 91 -4.94 4.32 -29.18
N GLU A 92 -5.38 3.93 -30.38
CA GLU A 92 -6.77 4.05 -30.82
C GLU A 92 -7.69 3.12 -30.01
N PHE A 93 -7.31 1.84 -29.87
CA PHE A 93 -8.04 0.86 -29.05
C PHE A 93 -8.12 1.29 -27.58
N ILE A 94 -7.01 1.76 -27.00
CA ILE A 94 -6.96 2.22 -25.60
C ILE A 94 -7.86 3.44 -25.40
N SER A 95 -7.88 4.38 -26.35
CA SER A 95 -8.77 5.55 -26.30
C SER A 95 -10.24 5.17 -26.43
N GLU A 96 -10.59 4.21 -27.30
CA GLU A 96 -11.97 3.74 -27.44
C GLU A 96 -12.44 3.02 -26.16
N LEU A 97 -11.58 2.18 -25.59
CA LEU A 97 -11.86 1.50 -24.32
C LEU A 97 -12.10 2.50 -23.18
N ASP A 98 -11.24 3.51 -23.00
CA ASP A 98 -11.44 4.53 -21.96
C ASP A 98 -12.75 5.30 -22.16
N GLN A 99 -13.11 5.63 -23.41
CA GLN A 99 -14.37 6.30 -23.73
C GLN A 99 -15.60 5.44 -23.41
N ARG A 100 -15.58 4.15 -23.75
CA ARG A 100 -16.68 3.21 -23.41
C ARG A 100 -16.77 3.00 -21.89
N LEU A 101 -15.64 2.88 -21.20
CA LEU A 101 -15.61 2.81 -19.73
C LEU A 101 -16.12 4.12 -19.07
N ALA A 102 -15.88 5.29 -19.67
CA ALA A 102 -16.44 6.55 -19.20
C ALA A 102 -17.98 6.57 -19.27
N GLN A 103 -18.55 6.14 -20.40
CA GLN A 103 -20.00 6.04 -20.58
C GLN A 103 -20.62 5.04 -19.59
N LEU A 104 -19.94 3.92 -19.33
CA LEU A 104 -20.37 2.91 -18.37
C LEU A 104 -20.33 3.46 -16.92
N VAL A 105 -19.36 4.31 -16.58
CA VAL A 105 -19.31 5.03 -15.29
C VAL A 105 -20.43 6.06 -15.16
N GLU A 106 -20.74 6.82 -16.20
CA GLU A 106 -21.79 7.86 -16.20
C GLU A 106 -23.21 7.27 -16.19
N GLY A 107 -23.43 6.15 -16.90
CA GLY A 107 -24.72 5.46 -16.99
C GLY A 107 -25.11 4.67 -15.74
N ASN A 108 -24.20 4.49 -14.78
CA ASN A 108 -24.41 3.67 -13.59
C ASN A 108 -24.18 4.45 -12.28
N SER A 109 -24.93 4.11 -11.23
CA SER A 109 -24.74 4.75 -9.91
C SER A 109 -23.33 4.52 -9.36
N GLU A 110 -22.78 5.50 -8.63
CA GLU A 110 -21.40 5.46 -8.11
C GLU A 110 -21.09 4.27 -7.19
N LYS A 111 -22.12 3.66 -6.59
CA LYS A 111 -22.01 2.49 -5.70
C LYS A 111 -22.24 1.16 -6.43
N SER A 112 -22.50 1.19 -7.74
CA SER A 112 -22.64 -0.02 -8.54
C SER A 112 -21.27 -0.67 -8.73
N ILE A 113 -21.27 -2.01 -8.73
CA ILE A 113 -20.07 -2.81 -9.02
C ILE A 113 -19.50 -2.40 -10.39
N LYS A 114 -20.36 -2.24 -11.40
CA LYS A 114 -19.99 -1.80 -12.76
C LYS A 114 -19.21 -0.47 -12.78
N SER A 115 -19.71 0.57 -12.10
CA SER A 115 -19.03 1.87 -12.02
C SER A 115 -17.70 1.78 -11.26
N ILE A 116 -17.62 0.95 -10.21
CA ILE A 116 -16.38 0.72 -9.44
C ILE A 116 -15.33 -0.01 -10.29
N LEU A 117 -15.72 -1.11 -10.95
CA LEU A 117 -14.81 -1.88 -11.83
C LEU A 117 -14.32 -1.02 -12.99
N ALA A 118 -15.21 -0.28 -13.67
CA ALA A 118 -14.80 0.62 -14.74
C ALA A 118 -13.87 1.75 -14.26
N LYS A 119 -14.13 2.37 -13.09
CA LYS A 119 -13.20 3.35 -12.49
C LYS A 119 -11.83 2.74 -12.20
N ALA A 120 -11.77 1.50 -11.69
CA ALA A 120 -10.51 0.80 -11.44
C ALA A 120 -9.74 0.51 -12.75
N THR A 121 -10.41 0.01 -13.78
CA THR A 121 -9.82 -0.25 -15.11
C THR A 121 -9.28 1.03 -15.74
N ARG A 122 -10.03 2.13 -15.70
CA ARG A 122 -9.58 3.44 -16.19
C ARG A 122 -8.37 3.97 -15.42
N HIS A 123 -8.34 3.78 -14.10
CA HIS A 123 -7.18 4.15 -13.28
C HIS A 123 -5.92 3.35 -13.66
N GLN A 124 -6.05 2.05 -13.96
CA GLN A 124 -4.93 1.25 -14.46
C GLN A 124 -4.43 1.74 -15.82
N ILE A 125 -5.35 2.04 -16.76
CA ILE A 125 -5.01 2.57 -18.09
C ILE A 125 -4.30 3.94 -17.99
N ALA A 126 -4.80 4.83 -17.14
CA ALA A 126 -4.23 6.18 -16.96
C ALA A 126 -2.87 6.20 -16.25
N ASN A 127 -2.53 5.15 -15.48
CA ASN A 127 -1.25 5.00 -14.78
C ASN A 127 -0.36 3.95 -15.45
N SER A 128 -0.47 3.75 -16.75
CA SER A 128 0.25 2.69 -17.48
C SER A 128 1.77 2.80 -17.45
N GLU A 129 2.31 3.99 -17.19
CA GLU A 129 3.74 4.22 -16.89
C GLU A 129 4.23 3.51 -15.62
N LYS A 130 3.31 3.18 -14.70
CA LYS A 130 3.60 2.51 -13.41
C LYS A 130 2.97 1.14 -13.28
N ILE A 131 1.87 0.88 -14.01
CA ILE A 131 1.14 -0.38 -14.00
C ILE A 131 1.12 -0.92 -15.43
N PRO A 132 1.91 -1.95 -15.77
CA PRO A 132 1.92 -2.52 -17.12
C PRO A 132 0.51 -2.89 -17.59
N TYR A 133 0.22 -2.71 -18.88
CA TYR A 133 -1.09 -3.10 -19.45
C TYR A 133 -1.40 -4.61 -19.25
N LEU A 134 -0.35 -5.44 -19.18
CA LEU A 134 -0.42 -6.86 -18.83
C LEU A 134 -0.99 -7.12 -17.43
N SER A 135 -0.94 -6.14 -16.52
CA SER A 135 -1.53 -6.23 -15.18
C SER A 135 -3.02 -5.85 -15.14
N ASN A 136 -3.65 -5.58 -16.28
CA ASN A 136 -5.08 -5.24 -16.39
C ASN A 136 -5.90 -6.46 -16.86
N PRO A 137 -6.70 -7.09 -15.97
CA PRO A 137 -7.46 -8.29 -16.32
C PRO A 137 -8.52 -8.07 -17.42
N VAL A 138 -8.99 -6.83 -17.61
CA VAL A 138 -9.98 -6.50 -18.65
C VAL A 138 -9.35 -6.52 -20.04
N LEU A 139 -8.09 -6.08 -20.17
CA LEU A 139 -7.37 -6.12 -21.46
C LEU A 139 -7.11 -7.57 -21.89
N ILE A 140 -6.66 -8.41 -20.95
CA ILE A 140 -6.48 -9.85 -21.17
C ILE A 140 -7.83 -10.52 -21.54
N ALA A 141 -8.93 -10.15 -20.86
CA ALA A 141 -10.24 -10.71 -21.16
C ALA A 141 -10.76 -10.32 -22.56
N ILE A 142 -10.59 -9.07 -23.01
CA ILE A 142 -10.96 -8.65 -24.37
C ILE A 142 -10.09 -9.37 -25.42
N PHE A 143 -8.81 -9.56 -25.15
CA PHE A 143 -7.90 -10.31 -26.02
C PHE A 143 -8.31 -11.77 -26.17
N LEU A 144 -8.49 -12.49 -25.06
CA LEU A 144 -8.88 -13.91 -25.08
C LEU A 144 -10.24 -14.13 -25.75
N LYS A 145 -11.19 -13.21 -25.55
CA LYS A 145 -12.47 -13.19 -26.27
C LYS A 145 -12.28 -12.95 -27.78
N THR A 146 -11.44 -12.01 -28.18
CA THR A 146 -11.14 -11.74 -29.60
C THR A 146 -10.48 -12.96 -30.26
N ARG A 147 -9.56 -13.61 -29.55
CA ARG A 147 -8.90 -14.85 -29.98
C ARG A 147 -9.89 -16.00 -30.15
N ALA A 148 -10.78 -16.20 -29.19
CA ALA A 148 -11.79 -17.25 -29.27
C ALA A 148 -12.67 -17.05 -30.52
N SER A 149 -13.15 -15.83 -30.78
CA SER A 149 -13.85 -15.47 -32.03
C SER A 149 -13.02 -15.78 -33.29
N VAL A 150 -11.71 -15.48 -33.26
CA VAL A 150 -10.76 -15.78 -34.34
C VAL A 150 -10.62 -17.28 -34.60
N GLU A 151 -10.56 -18.09 -33.55
CA GLU A 151 -10.47 -19.57 -33.56
C GLU A 151 -11.84 -20.24 -33.83
N GLY A 152 -12.94 -19.48 -33.88
CA GLY A 152 -14.29 -19.97 -34.14
C GLY A 152 -15.00 -20.56 -32.92
N VAL A 153 -14.55 -20.22 -31.71
CA VAL A 153 -15.11 -20.66 -30.43
C VAL A 153 -15.72 -19.46 -29.71
N GLU A 154 -16.96 -19.54 -29.26
CA GLU A 154 -17.50 -18.51 -28.36
C GLU A 154 -16.97 -18.76 -26.95
N LEU A 155 -16.09 -17.88 -26.46
CA LEU A 155 -15.71 -17.85 -25.04
C LEU A 155 -16.86 -17.23 -24.25
N ASP A 156 -17.41 -17.96 -23.28
CA ASP A 156 -18.49 -17.48 -22.41
C ASP A 156 -17.96 -16.99 -21.06
N LEU A 157 -18.84 -16.36 -20.28
CA LEU A 157 -18.55 -15.87 -18.93
C LEU A 157 -18.07 -16.97 -17.96
N ALA A 158 -18.43 -18.24 -18.22
CA ALA A 158 -18.05 -19.37 -17.38
C ALA A 158 -16.66 -19.95 -17.74
N GLY A 159 -16.27 -19.88 -19.01
CA GLY A 159 -14.95 -20.27 -19.50
C GLY A 159 -13.86 -19.21 -19.27
N MET A 160 -14.23 -17.93 -19.11
CA MET A 160 -13.29 -16.83 -18.90
C MET A 160 -12.23 -17.09 -17.80
N PRO A 161 -12.56 -17.57 -16.59
CA PRO A 161 -11.55 -17.81 -15.55
C PRO A 161 -10.53 -18.88 -15.95
N VAL A 162 -10.97 -19.95 -16.61
CA VAL A 162 -10.09 -21.02 -17.10
C VAL A 162 -9.18 -20.51 -18.22
N ALA A 163 -9.71 -19.71 -19.14
CA ALA A 163 -8.93 -19.11 -20.21
C ALA A 163 -7.85 -18.15 -19.68
N MET A 164 -8.11 -17.44 -18.58
CA MET A 164 -7.09 -16.63 -17.89
C MET A 164 -6.02 -17.49 -17.22
N GLU A 165 -6.41 -18.52 -16.45
CA GLU A 165 -5.44 -19.44 -15.84
C GLU A 165 -4.55 -20.13 -16.89
N GLU A 166 -5.10 -20.48 -18.06
CA GLU A 166 -4.32 -21.05 -19.17
C GLU A 166 -3.42 -20.05 -19.89
N PHE A 167 -3.79 -18.76 -19.96
CA PHE A 167 -2.94 -17.68 -20.45
C PHE A 167 -1.78 -17.42 -19.49
N ASP A 168 -2.09 -17.24 -18.20
CA ASP A 168 -1.10 -17.00 -17.15
C ASP A 168 -0.10 -18.15 -17.03
N ARG A 169 -0.57 -19.41 -17.10
CA ARG A 169 0.30 -20.59 -17.13
C ARG A 169 1.22 -20.60 -18.35
N ARG A 170 0.70 -20.38 -19.57
CA ARG A 170 1.54 -20.36 -20.79
C ARG A 170 2.60 -19.27 -20.73
N ASN A 171 2.26 -18.10 -20.19
CA ASN A 171 3.21 -17.01 -20.02
C ASN A 171 4.28 -17.37 -18.97
N HIS A 172 3.90 -18.03 -17.88
CA HIS A 172 4.84 -18.52 -16.87
C HIS A 172 5.78 -19.60 -17.43
N ASP A 173 5.24 -20.60 -18.12
CA ASP A 173 6.00 -21.66 -18.79
C ASP A 173 6.99 -21.06 -19.82
N PHE A 174 6.59 -20.03 -20.56
CA PHE A 174 7.45 -19.32 -21.51
C PHE A 174 8.54 -18.48 -20.84
N ILE A 175 8.22 -17.76 -19.76
CA ILE A 175 9.21 -17.02 -18.97
C ILE A 175 10.25 -18.00 -18.40
N GLN A 176 9.82 -19.16 -17.89
CA GLN A 176 10.72 -20.20 -17.43
C GLN A 176 11.59 -20.75 -18.59
N GLU A 177 11.02 -21.03 -19.77
CA GLU A 177 11.78 -21.49 -20.93
C GLU A 177 12.82 -20.45 -21.41
N LEU A 178 12.50 -19.15 -21.33
CA LEU A 178 13.47 -18.07 -21.59
C LEU A 178 14.59 -18.06 -20.55
N THR A 179 14.28 -18.16 -19.26
CA THR A 179 15.28 -18.21 -18.18
C THR A 179 16.20 -19.42 -18.34
N GLU A 180 15.64 -20.61 -18.59
CA GLU A 180 16.42 -21.84 -18.82
C GLU A 180 17.27 -21.76 -20.10
N LYS A 181 16.82 -21.05 -21.15
CA LYS A 181 17.61 -20.77 -22.37
C LYS A 181 18.77 -19.81 -22.08
N ILE A 182 18.56 -18.79 -21.25
CA ILE A 182 19.59 -17.82 -20.85
C ILE A 182 20.65 -18.55 -20.02
N GLU A 183 20.27 -19.21 -18.91
CA GLU A 183 21.18 -20.01 -18.07
C GLU A 183 21.88 -21.14 -18.85
N GLY A 184 21.19 -21.74 -19.83
CA GLY A 184 21.75 -22.73 -20.74
C GLY A 184 22.78 -22.17 -21.73
N SER A 185 22.65 -20.87 -22.09
CA SER A 185 23.56 -20.16 -22.99
C SER A 185 24.77 -19.53 -22.28
N GLU A 186 24.67 -19.25 -20.98
CA GLU A 186 25.72 -18.65 -20.15
C GLU A 186 26.81 -19.66 -19.69
N LYS A 187 26.84 -20.86 -20.28
CA LYS A 187 27.95 -21.83 -20.14
C LYS A 187 29.08 -21.60 -21.16
N ASP A 188 29.44 -20.34 -21.40
CA ASP A 188 30.74 -19.96 -21.95
C ASP A 188 31.40 -18.96 -20.98
N ASP A 189 32.61 -19.26 -20.54
CA ASP A 189 33.19 -18.70 -19.30
C ASP A 189 33.37 -17.16 -19.36
N ARG A 190 32.51 -16.41 -18.65
CA ARG A 190 32.87 -15.27 -17.78
C ARG A 190 31.66 -14.64 -17.04
N ASP A 191 31.97 -14.06 -15.88
CA ASP A 191 31.14 -13.11 -15.10
C ASP A 191 29.93 -13.66 -14.29
N VAL A 192 30.14 -14.76 -13.57
CA VAL A 192 29.25 -15.24 -12.47
C VAL A 192 29.39 -14.36 -11.20
N GLU A 193 29.34 -13.04 -11.34
CA GLU A 193 29.39 -12.05 -10.24
C GLU A 193 28.29 -10.98 -10.35
N ARG A 194 27.28 -11.16 -11.20
CA ARG A 194 26.20 -10.16 -11.42
C ARG A 194 24.77 -10.72 -11.49
N ALA A 195 24.54 -11.96 -11.05
CA ALA A 195 23.24 -12.65 -11.16
C ALA A 195 22.64 -13.09 -9.80
N GLU A 196 23.05 -12.48 -8.68
CA GLU A 196 22.34 -12.59 -7.39
C GLU A 196 21.54 -11.31 -7.01
N GLU A 197 21.63 -10.24 -7.81
CA GLU A 197 20.73 -9.08 -7.70
C GLU A 197 19.51 -9.30 -8.62
N LEU A 198 18.40 -9.83 -8.07
CA LEU A 198 16.99 -9.67 -8.52
C LEU A 198 15.99 -10.64 -7.84
N LEU A 199 16.41 -11.42 -6.84
CA LEU A 199 15.52 -12.05 -5.85
C LEU A 199 15.68 -11.44 -4.45
N GLU A 200 15.86 -10.12 -4.42
CA GLU A 200 15.44 -9.37 -3.25
C GLU A 200 13.91 -9.29 -3.26
N GLU A 201 13.26 -10.11 -2.42
CA GLU A 201 12.22 -9.53 -1.56
C GLU A 201 12.84 -8.24 -1.03
N GLU A 202 12.22 -7.05 -1.23
CA GLU A 202 12.77 -5.79 -0.71
C GLU A 202 13.25 -6.07 0.72
N PRO A 203 14.58 -6.12 0.98
CA PRO A 203 15.03 -6.33 2.34
C PRO A 203 14.38 -5.19 3.10
N PRO A 204 13.72 -5.46 4.25
CA PRO A 204 13.04 -4.40 4.98
C PRO A 204 14.09 -3.32 5.19
N GLU A 205 13.93 -2.20 4.47
CA GLU A 205 15.02 -1.23 4.33
C GLU A 205 15.50 -0.99 5.76
N GLU A 206 16.78 -1.23 6.05
CA GLU A 206 17.34 -0.98 7.39
C GLU A 206 17.43 0.54 7.57
N ARG A 207 16.26 1.17 7.58
CA ARG A 207 16.01 2.59 7.76
C ARG A 207 16.54 2.88 9.13
N ILE A 208 17.66 3.61 9.11
CA ILE A 208 18.29 4.16 10.29
C ILE A 208 17.17 4.80 11.12
N PRO A 209 16.93 4.35 12.37
CA PRO A 209 15.90 4.92 13.21
C PRO A 209 16.02 6.43 13.23
N ALA A 210 14.90 7.15 13.03
CA ALA A 210 14.93 8.59 12.85
C ALA A 210 15.70 9.31 13.97
N ILE A 211 15.58 8.78 15.19
CA ILE A 211 16.31 9.16 16.41
C ILE A 211 17.02 7.91 16.95
N GLU A 212 18.27 8.05 17.42
CA GLU A 212 18.96 6.98 18.14
C GLU A 212 18.25 6.63 19.48
N ASP A 213 18.15 5.33 19.82
CA ASP A 213 17.59 4.87 21.10
C ASP A 213 18.20 5.59 22.33
N THR A 214 19.49 5.89 22.27
CA THR A 214 20.23 6.63 23.31
C THR A 214 19.71 8.06 23.51
N VAL A 215 19.27 8.72 22.45
CA VAL A 215 18.70 10.07 22.49
C VAL A 215 17.23 10.01 22.94
N TYR A 216 16.46 9.05 22.42
CA TYR A 216 15.07 8.84 22.84
C TYR A 216 14.94 8.51 24.35
N ASN A 217 15.79 7.62 24.87
CA ASN A 217 15.75 7.27 26.30
C ASN A 217 16.11 8.47 27.20
N LYS A 218 17.05 9.34 26.82
CA LYS A 218 17.32 10.59 27.55
C LYS A 218 16.07 11.48 27.63
N PHE A 219 15.37 11.66 26.52
CA PHE A 219 14.14 12.45 26.48
C PHE A 219 13.09 11.89 27.45
N VAL A 220 12.83 10.58 27.37
CA VAL A 220 11.85 9.89 28.23
C VAL A 220 12.17 10.02 29.72
N GLU A 221 13.45 10.03 30.12
CA GLU A 221 13.87 10.29 31.50
C GLU A 221 13.56 11.73 31.98
N LEU A 222 13.55 12.71 31.08
CA LEU A 222 13.23 14.11 31.38
C LEU A 222 11.71 14.37 31.45
N VAL A 223 10.89 13.57 30.76
CA VAL A 223 9.42 13.69 30.81
C VAL A 223 8.89 13.37 32.22
N PRO A 224 8.00 14.20 32.81
CA PRO A 224 7.41 13.93 34.12
C PRO A 224 6.67 12.59 34.20
N ASP A 225 6.83 11.87 35.31
CA ASP A 225 6.19 10.57 35.60
C ASP A 225 4.65 10.56 35.36
N GLU A 226 3.99 11.72 35.45
CA GLU A 226 2.55 11.88 35.26
C GLU A 226 2.12 11.94 33.79
N LYS A 227 3.02 12.36 32.88
CA LYS A 227 2.79 12.43 31.42
C LYS A 227 3.55 11.39 30.62
N ARG A 228 4.53 10.69 31.21
CA ARG A 228 5.41 9.77 30.47
C ARG A 228 4.67 8.68 29.70
N GLU A 229 3.65 8.02 30.29
CA GLU A 229 2.86 6.97 29.61
C GLU A 229 2.12 7.53 28.37
N GLN A 230 1.71 8.81 28.39
CA GLN A 230 1.02 9.49 27.29
C GLN A 230 2.01 9.94 26.19
N VAL A 231 3.16 10.51 26.58
CA VAL A 231 4.20 10.93 25.62
C VAL A 231 4.88 9.73 24.95
N GLU A 232 5.06 8.61 25.67
CA GLU A 232 5.54 7.35 25.08
C GLU A 232 4.55 6.80 24.04
N GLU A 233 3.24 6.77 24.34
CA GLU A 233 2.20 6.34 23.38
C GLU A 233 2.12 7.27 22.15
N ASP A 234 2.20 8.60 22.32
CA ASP A 234 2.20 9.56 21.21
C ASP A 234 3.44 9.42 20.30
N LEU A 235 4.64 9.28 20.90
CA LEU A 235 5.88 9.17 20.14
C LEU A 235 6.08 7.78 19.51
N GLU A 236 5.47 6.72 20.04
CA GLU A 236 5.41 5.42 19.34
C GLU A 236 4.65 5.58 18.01
N VAL A 237 3.52 6.29 17.99
CA VAL A 237 2.77 6.58 16.76
C VAL A 237 3.59 7.42 15.77
N PHE A 238 4.30 8.45 16.23
CA PHE A 238 5.11 9.29 15.33
C PHE A 238 6.39 8.59 14.84
N LEU A 239 7.14 7.90 15.71
CA LEU A 239 8.46 7.36 15.35
C LEU A 239 8.40 5.92 14.80
N VAL A 240 7.45 5.09 15.24
CA VAL A 240 7.40 3.66 14.92
C VAL A 240 6.32 3.33 13.89
N ASP A 241 5.12 3.92 13.99
CA ASP A 241 4.04 3.66 13.03
C ASP A 241 4.14 4.59 11.79
N PHE A 242 4.46 5.87 11.96
CA PHE A 242 4.61 6.83 10.86
C PHE A 242 5.99 6.78 10.18
N GLN A 243 7.05 6.39 10.91
CA GLN A 243 8.40 6.17 10.38
C GLN A 243 8.98 7.36 9.57
N PRO A 244 9.19 8.52 10.21
CA PRO A 244 9.79 9.69 9.57
C PRO A 244 11.22 9.39 9.08
N PRO A 245 11.73 10.19 8.12
CA PRO A 245 13.13 10.11 7.70
C PRO A 245 14.09 10.48 8.85
N PRO A 246 15.42 10.35 8.68
CA PRO A 246 16.38 10.81 9.68
C PRO A 246 16.16 12.29 10.06
N VAL A 247 16.42 12.65 11.32
CA VAL A 247 16.15 14.01 11.86
C VAL A 247 16.78 15.14 11.03
N ALA A 248 17.92 14.89 10.39
CA ALA A 248 18.60 15.84 9.50
C ALA A 248 17.78 16.25 8.25
N GLU A 249 16.76 15.46 7.88
CA GLU A 249 15.88 15.69 6.72
C GLU A 249 14.51 16.24 7.13
N TRP A 250 14.28 16.51 8.43
CA TRP A 250 12.98 16.97 8.91
C TRP A 250 12.67 18.40 8.47
N ASP A 251 11.51 18.56 7.84
CA ASP A 251 10.97 19.85 7.42
C ASP A 251 9.53 20.08 7.93
N LEU A 252 9.00 21.27 7.68
CA LEU A 252 7.65 21.63 8.09
C LEU A 252 6.57 20.77 7.39
N ASP A 253 6.84 20.28 6.18
CA ASP A 253 5.85 19.56 5.38
C ASP A 253 5.70 18.10 5.87
N LEU A 254 6.74 17.50 6.45
CA LEU A 254 6.67 16.26 7.24
C LEU A 254 5.67 16.39 8.39
N VAL A 255 5.78 17.45 9.21
CA VAL A 255 4.90 17.67 10.37
C VAL A 255 3.46 17.92 9.94
N LYS A 256 3.24 18.69 8.87
CA LYS A 256 1.90 18.86 8.27
C LYS A 256 1.35 17.55 7.74
N HIS A 257 2.14 16.76 7.03
CA HIS A 257 1.70 15.50 6.44
C HIS A 257 1.27 14.50 7.52
N PHE A 258 2.05 14.38 8.60
CA PHE A 258 1.68 13.60 9.78
C PHE A 258 0.38 14.11 10.40
N MET A 259 0.36 15.36 10.89
CA MET A 259 -0.74 15.89 11.70
C MET A 259 -2.06 16.03 10.93
N SER A 260 -2.03 16.45 9.67
CA SER A 260 -3.24 16.76 8.89
C SER A 260 -3.79 15.62 8.07
N LYS A 261 -2.97 14.59 7.79
CA LYS A 261 -3.35 13.47 6.92
C LYS A 261 -3.10 12.12 7.58
N TRP A 262 -1.84 11.74 7.80
CA TRP A 262 -1.52 10.38 8.23
C TRP A 262 -2.16 10.04 9.57
N PHE A 263 -2.11 10.94 10.55
CA PHE A 263 -2.67 10.71 11.89
C PHE A 263 -4.19 10.55 11.84
N PHE A 264 -4.89 11.37 11.06
CA PHE A 264 -6.33 11.21 10.83
C PHE A 264 -6.70 9.93 10.09
N GLU A 265 -5.97 9.56 9.04
CA GLU A 265 -6.24 8.38 8.22
C GLU A 265 -5.96 7.05 8.95
N ASN A 266 -4.96 7.02 9.85
CA ASN A 266 -4.48 5.77 10.48
C ASN A 266 -4.86 5.63 11.96
N ALA A 267 -4.81 6.71 12.75
CA ALA A 267 -5.13 6.67 14.18
C ALA A 267 -6.58 7.07 14.50
N ASN A 268 -7.24 7.84 13.63
CA ASN A 268 -8.58 8.42 13.85
C ASN A 268 -8.68 9.10 15.25
N PRO A 269 -7.89 10.16 15.49
CA PRO A 269 -7.74 10.80 16.79
C PRO A 269 -8.98 11.61 17.19
N LEU A 270 -9.19 11.73 18.50
CA LEU A 270 -10.09 12.72 19.10
C LEU A 270 -9.37 14.07 19.26
N GLU A 271 -10.10 15.11 19.62
CA GLU A 271 -9.53 16.44 19.91
C GLU A 271 -8.50 16.36 21.07
N GLU A 272 -8.78 15.56 22.10
CA GLU A 272 -7.85 15.30 23.22
C GLU A 272 -6.53 14.63 22.75
N ASP A 273 -6.61 13.72 21.78
CA ASP A 273 -5.44 13.04 21.21
C ASP A 273 -4.62 13.97 20.30
N LEU A 274 -5.27 14.92 19.60
CA LEU A 274 -4.60 15.95 18.81
C LEU A 274 -3.87 16.96 19.70
N GLU A 275 -4.46 17.38 20.81
CA GLU A 275 -3.80 18.24 21.80
C GLU A 275 -2.61 17.52 22.46
N SER A 276 -2.79 16.25 22.81
CA SER A 276 -1.73 15.37 23.32
C SER A 276 -0.54 15.29 22.38
N MET A 277 -0.79 14.87 21.13
CA MET A 277 0.23 14.70 20.11
C MET A 277 1.01 15.99 19.83
N ARG A 278 0.34 17.15 19.84
CA ARG A 278 0.99 18.46 19.69
C ARG A 278 1.92 18.79 20.86
N GLU A 279 1.52 18.51 22.10
CA GLU A 279 2.37 18.72 23.27
C GLU A 279 3.58 17.77 23.25
N SER A 280 3.34 16.48 22.97
CA SER A 280 4.38 15.44 22.89
C SER A 280 5.42 15.72 21.80
N LEU A 281 4.97 16.07 20.58
CA LEU A 281 5.88 16.46 19.49
C LEU A 281 6.63 17.75 19.78
N SER A 282 5.96 18.79 20.32
CA SER A 282 6.63 20.05 20.67
C SER A 282 7.72 19.83 21.72
N SER A 283 7.43 19.02 22.75
CA SER A 283 8.41 18.67 23.79
C SER A 283 9.60 17.90 23.22
N MET A 284 9.37 16.97 22.29
CA MET A 284 10.44 16.21 21.63
C MET A 284 11.29 17.13 20.73
N PHE A 285 10.66 18.01 19.94
CA PHE A 285 11.38 18.93 19.06
C PHE A 285 12.22 19.94 19.86
N GLN A 286 11.72 20.46 20.98
CA GLN A 286 12.52 21.32 21.87
C GLN A 286 13.76 20.58 22.38
N PHE A 287 13.62 19.34 22.85
CA PHE A 287 14.74 18.52 23.30
C PHE A 287 15.77 18.22 22.19
N LEU A 288 15.31 17.89 20.98
CA LEU A 288 16.21 17.65 19.85
C LEU A 288 16.93 18.92 19.36
N ALA A 289 16.35 20.10 19.58
CA ALA A 289 17.02 21.38 19.33
C ALA A 289 18.08 21.68 20.41
N ASP A 290 17.79 21.40 21.68
CA ASP A 290 18.74 21.56 22.80
C ASP A 290 19.96 20.63 22.69
N GLU A 291 19.82 19.45 22.05
CA GLU A 291 20.92 18.54 21.74
C GLU A 291 21.58 18.83 20.36
N GLU A 292 21.25 19.95 19.70
CA GLU A 292 21.78 20.38 18.38
C GLU A 292 21.54 19.37 17.22
N LEU A 293 20.48 18.55 17.31
CA LEU A 293 20.17 17.50 16.33
C LEU A 293 19.21 17.94 15.22
N LEU A 294 18.45 19.02 15.41
CA LEU A 294 17.45 19.51 14.45
C LEU A 294 18.02 20.44 13.37
N PRO A 295 17.45 20.43 12.14
CA PRO A 295 17.78 21.38 11.10
C PRO A 295 17.49 22.85 11.48
N ASP A 296 18.35 23.76 11.01
CA ASP A 296 18.22 25.20 11.24
C ASP A 296 16.83 25.74 10.86
N GLY A 297 16.14 26.34 11.83
CA GLY A 297 14.82 26.94 11.63
C GLY A 297 13.64 25.98 11.65
N PHE A 298 13.85 24.64 11.71
CA PHE A 298 12.76 23.67 11.81
C PHE A 298 11.87 23.93 13.03
N LEU A 299 12.48 24.07 14.23
CA LEU A 299 11.75 24.20 15.49
C LEU A 299 10.74 25.36 15.43
N ALA A 300 11.19 26.55 15.01
CA ALA A 300 10.35 27.74 14.92
C ALA A 300 9.18 27.58 13.94
N ALA A 301 9.40 26.89 12.81
CA ALA A 301 8.36 26.59 11.83
C ALA A 301 7.36 25.56 12.35
N ALA A 302 7.85 24.49 12.99
CA ALA A 302 7.04 23.42 13.56
C ALA A 302 6.18 23.90 14.74
N GLU A 303 6.77 24.64 15.70
CA GLU A 303 6.04 25.24 16.82
C GLU A 303 4.95 26.20 16.33
N GLN A 304 5.26 27.06 15.35
CA GLN A 304 4.27 27.96 14.78
C GLN A 304 3.09 27.19 14.15
N TYR A 305 3.34 26.04 13.52
CA TYR A 305 2.26 25.21 12.96
C TYR A 305 1.45 24.49 14.04
N LEU A 306 2.10 23.86 15.02
CA LEU A 306 1.44 23.10 16.10
C LEU A 306 0.61 24.01 17.03
N GLN A 307 0.98 25.29 17.18
CA GLN A 307 0.23 26.28 17.98
C GLN A 307 -0.94 26.95 17.25
N ASN A 308 -0.94 26.99 15.90
CA ASN A 308 -1.96 27.70 15.11
C ASN A 308 -2.96 26.77 14.39
N SER A 309 -2.79 25.45 14.50
CA SER A 309 -3.69 24.43 13.92
C SER A 309 -4.77 23.99 14.89
#